data_AF-A0A284RM27-F1
#
_entry.id   AF-A0A284RM27-F1
#
_cell.length_a   1.000
_cell.length_b   1.000
_cell.length_c   1.000
_cell.angle_alpha   90.00
_cell.angle_beta   90.00
_cell.angle_gamma   90.00
#
_symmetry.space_group_name_H-M   'P 1'
#
loop_
_entity.id
_entity.type
_entity.pdbx_description
1 polymer ?
#
loop_
_entity_poly.entity_id
_entity_poly.type
_entity_poly.pdbx_seq_one_letter_code
_entity_poly.pdbx_strand_id
1 'polypeptide(L)'
;MSDSKYVIEGLCVHLRRWEDRGWVDVPNSELWRATIAILRQHGAPIFFKWVKGHNGDIGNEGADILAGEGAMLDIGQALPVDTDIEHEFDVVGARLSRLTQSQAYKLVLTRTEVKERQSARITIQRVMASIKEVNGVEPIEDRIWTAIRHKDISKPIRGFLWKALQNTFKIGSFWEHLGPQYATRGECPYCKVTETMEHILVDCLIEGRNTLWQMTQNLWERKGKEWIEPTYGVALGATLIQIRNSKSDVDRGATRLYRILMTETVHLIWKIRCQRRMQRDDTDPTTWHTNEEV
;
A
#
# COMPACT_ATOMS: atom_id res chain seq x y z
N MET A 1 31.26 -26.61 7.64
CA MET A 1 30.79 -27.13 6.33
C MET A 1 29.30 -26.85 6.26
N SER A 2 28.68 -26.78 5.08
CA SER A 2 27.22 -26.64 4.95
C SER A 2 26.74 -27.11 3.58
N ASP A 3 25.54 -27.65 3.53
CA ASP A 3 24.80 -27.98 2.30
C ASP A 3 24.13 -26.76 1.67
N SER A 4 23.89 -25.70 2.45
CA SER A 4 23.24 -24.47 2.02
C SER A 4 24.14 -23.67 1.08
N LYS A 5 23.97 -23.95 -0.21
CA LYS A 5 24.60 -23.21 -1.30
C LYS A 5 24.30 -21.70 -1.21
N TYR A 6 23.09 -21.33 -0.79
CA TYR A 6 22.71 -19.92 -0.55
C TYR A 6 23.60 -19.24 0.49
N VAL A 7 23.88 -19.90 1.62
CA VAL A 7 24.73 -19.34 2.67
C VAL A 7 26.16 -19.16 2.16
N ILE A 8 26.70 -20.17 1.47
CA ILE A 8 28.09 -20.16 0.99
C ILE A 8 28.28 -19.15 -0.15
N GLU A 9 27.37 -19.07 -1.13
CA GLU A 9 27.43 -18.03 -2.17
C GLU A 9 27.22 -16.62 -1.58
N GLY A 10 26.36 -16.49 -0.56
CA GLY A 10 26.19 -15.25 0.19
C GLY A 10 27.50 -14.75 0.80
N LEU A 11 28.19 -15.58 1.59
CA LEU A 11 29.46 -15.23 2.25
C LEU A 11 30.63 -15.07 1.28
N CYS A 12 30.80 -16.00 0.33
CA CYS A 12 32.00 -16.04 -0.51
C CYS A 12 31.91 -15.20 -1.80
N VAL A 13 30.70 -14.93 -2.31
CA VAL A 13 30.51 -14.25 -3.61
C VAL A 13 29.77 -12.92 -3.47
N HIS A 14 28.73 -12.85 -2.64
CA HIS A 14 27.83 -11.68 -2.61
C HIS A 14 28.16 -10.66 -1.53
N LEU A 15 28.73 -11.08 -0.40
CA LEU A 15 29.05 -10.29 0.79
C LEU A 15 29.57 -8.89 0.46
N ARG A 16 30.69 -8.78 -0.25
CA ARG A 16 31.32 -7.50 -0.57
C ARG A 16 30.39 -6.55 -1.34
N ARG A 17 29.53 -7.08 -2.22
CA ARG A 17 28.54 -6.28 -2.97
C ARG A 17 27.38 -5.85 -2.08
N TRP A 18 27.00 -6.67 -1.09
CA TRP A 18 25.96 -6.34 -0.12
C TRP A 18 26.41 -5.25 0.85
N GLU A 19 27.67 -5.28 1.29
CA GLU A 19 28.29 -4.23 2.10
C GLU A 19 28.53 -2.93 1.30
N ASP A 20 29.08 -3.03 0.08
CA ASP A 20 29.27 -1.86 -0.80
C ASP A 20 27.93 -1.11 -1.03
N ARG A 21 26.77 -1.81 -1.04
CA ARG A 21 25.43 -1.19 -1.16
C ARG A 21 24.74 -0.88 0.18
N GLY A 22 25.39 -1.10 1.31
CA GLY A 22 24.85 -0.93 2.65
C GLY A 22 23.54 -1.67 2.88
N TRP A 23 23.49 -2.93 2.46
CA TRP A 23 22.38 -3.86 2.73
C TRP A 23 21.03 -3.56 2.06
N VAL A 24 20.92 -2.48 1.26
CA VAL A 24 19.70 -2.15 0.52
C VAL A 24 19.31 -3.26 -0.47
N ASP A 25 18.04 -3.68 -0.45
CA ASP A 25 17.52 -4.81 -1.22
C ASP A 25 18.30 -6.13 -1.00
N VAL A 26 18.79 -6.38 0.23
CA VAL A 26 19.24 -7.70 0.71
C VAL A 26 18.12 -8.32 1.57
N PRO A 27 17.54 -9.48 1.18
CA PRO A 27 16.67 -10.23 2.08
C PRO A 27 17.45 -10.71 3.31
N ASN A 28 16.80 -10.71 4.48
CA ASN A 28 17.35 -11.19 5.75
C ASN A 28 18.66 -10.47 6.16
N SER A 29 18.74 -9.16 5.87
CA SER A 29 19.96 -8.35 6.02
C SER A 29 20.53 -8.31 7.44
N GLU A 30 19.66 -8.38 8.43
CA GLU A 30 19.93 -8.41 9.86
C GLU A 30 20.63 -9.69 10.29
N LEU A 31 20.09 -10.86 9.88
CA LEU A 31 20.72 -12.16 10.11
C LEU A 31 22.09 -12.24 9.44
N TRP A 32 22.20 -11.70 8.22
CA TRP A 32 23.47 -11.62 7.50
C TRP A 32 24.50 -10.80 8.27
N ARG A 33 24.17 -9.57 8.66
CA ARG A 33 25.10 -8.67 9.39
C ARG A 33 25.55 -9.28 10.71
N ALA A 34 24.65 -9.86 11.50
CA ALA A 34 24.98 -10.56 12.73
C ALA A 34 25.95 -11.73 12.49
N THR A 35 25.63 -12.61 11.53
CA THR A 35 26.51 -13.72 11.11
C THR A 35 27.91 -13.23 10.75
N ILE A 36 28.02 -12.15 9.97
CA ILE A 36 29.31 -11.61 9.50
C ILE A 36 30.10 -10.98 10.65
N ALA A 37 29.43 -10.30 11.58
CA ALA A 37 30.06 -9.74 12.77
C ALA A 37 30.69 -10.84 13.62
N ILE A 38 29.96 -11.92 13.91
CA ILE A 38 30.47 -13.11 14.63
C ILE A 38 31.66 -13.75 13.90
N LEU A 39 31.55 -13.95 12.58
CA LEU A 39 32.64 -14.52 11.77
C LEU A 39 33.90 -13.61 11.74
N ARG A 40 33.74 -12.29 11.87
CA ARG A 40 34.86 -11.33 11.98
C ARG A 40 35.46 -11.30 13.39
N GLN A 41 34.63 -11.33 14.42
CA GLN A 41 35.03 -11.37 15.82
C GLN A 41 35.91 -12.58 16.14
N HIS A 42 35.70 -13.72 15.46
CA HIS A 42 36.58 -14.89 15.53
C HIS A 42 38.06 -14.56 15.18
N GLY A 43 38.32 -13.56 14.34
CA GLY A 43 39.68 -13.07 14.08
C GLY A 43 40.63 -14.01 13.33
N ALA A 44 40.16 -15.14 12.82
CA ALA A 44 40.98 -16.12 12.08
C ALA A 44 40.38 -16.43 10.69
N PRO A 45 41.17 -16.93 9.71
CA PRO A 45 40.66 -17.31 8.40
C PRO A 45 39.67 -18.49 8.47
N ILE A 46 38.43 -18.27 8.01
CA ILE A 46 37.37 -19.29 7.97
C ILE A 46 37.19 -19.78 6.53
N PHE A 47 37.25 -21.10 6.33
CA PHE A 47 37.08 -21.74 5.02
C PHE A 47 35.72 -22.43 4.91
N PHE A 48 34.89 -21.98 3.97
CA PHE A 48 33.60 -22.59 3.67
C PHE A 48 33.76 -23.71 2.64
N LYS A 49 33.34 -24.92 3.03
CA LYS A 49 33.20 -26.08 2.14
C LYS A 49 31.71 -26.37 1.96
N TRP A 50 31.25 -26.28 0.71
CA TRP A 50 29.94 -26.78 0.32
C TRP A 50 29.98 -28.32 0.25
N VAL A 51 28.97 -28.95 0.80
CA VAL A 51 28.71 -30.39 0.67
C VAL A 51 27.34 -30.60 0.06
N LYS A 52 27.09 -31.77 -0.52
CA LYS A 52 25.75 -32.12 -0.99
C LYS A 52 24.96 -32.71 0.18
N GLY A 53 23.77 -32.19 0.46
CA GLY A 53 22.88 -32.75 1.49
C GLY A 53 22.52 -34.21 1.21
N HIS A 54 22.28 -34.98 2.29
CA HIS A 54 21.95 -36.42 2.27
C HIS A 54 22.89 -37.28 1.41
N ASN A 55 24.21 -37.08 1.58
CA ASN A 55 25.24 -37.72 0.78
C ASN A 55 26.30 -38.47 1.63
N GLY A 56 25.93 -38.91 2.83
CA GLY A 56 26.78 -39.69 3.75
C GLY A 56 27.80 -38.88 4.55
N ASP A 57 27.66 -37.55 4.62
CA ASP A 57 28.50 -36.72 5.51
C ASP A 57 27.85 -36.68 6.89
N ILE A 58 28.39 -37.49 7.82
CA ILE A 58 27.89 -37.66 9.18
C ILE A 58 27.71 -36.32 9.91
N GLY A 59 28.60 -35.35 9.66
CA GLY A 59 28.54 -34.03 10.28
C GLY A 59 27.40 -33.17 9.74
N ASN A 60 27.15 -33.23 8.42
CA ASN A 60 26.00 -32.54 7.83
C ASN A 60 24.67 -33.22 8.21
N GLU A 61 24.61 -34.55 8.14
CA GLU A 61 23.38 -35.29 8.44
C GLU A 61 22.98 -35.15 9.92
N GLY A 62 23.94 -35.10 10.85
CA GLY A 62 23.68 -34.74 12.24
C GLY A 62 23.15 -33.31 12.41
N ALA A 63 23.68 -32.35 11.65
CA ALA A 63 23.19 -30.97 11.67
C ALA A 63 21.78 -30.84 11.07
N ASP A 64 21.48 -31.57 10.00
CA ASP A 64 20.15 -31.61 9.37
C ASP A 64 19.09 -32.18 10.33
N ILE A 65 19.43 -33.24 11.08
CA ILE A 65 18.57 -33.83 12.11
C ILE A 65 18.29 -32.82 13.22
N LEU A 66 19.33 -32.19 13.79
CA LEU A 66 19.17 -31.19 14.86
C LEU A 66 18.39 -29.95 14.40
N ALA A 67 18.57 -29.52 13.14
CA ALA A 67 17.77 -28.44 12.55
C ALA A 67 16.30 -28.85 12.37
N GLY A 68 16.04 -30.11 12.01
CA GLY A 68 14.70 -30.68 11.92
C GLY A 68 14.00 -30.78 13.29
N GLU A 69 14.71 -31.23 14.33
CA GLU A 69 14.23 -31.24 15.71
C GLU A 69 13.91 -29.82 16.20
N GLY A 70 14.80 -28.86 15.94
CA GLY A 70 14.58 -27.44 16.26
C GLY A 70 13.37 -26.84 15.57
N ALA A 71 13.07 -27.26 14.33
CA ALA A 71 11.88 -26.83 13.58
C ALA A 71 10.56 -27.42 14.10
N MET A 72 10.60 -28.44 14.98
CA MET A 72 9.43 -29.02 15.64
C MET A 72 9.15 -28.43 17.04
N LEU A 73 10.03 -27.56 17.56
CA LEU A 73 9.83 -26.92 18.86
C LEU A 73 8.71 -25.88 18.82
N ASP A 74 7.96 -25.77 19.92
CA ASP A 74 7.02 -24.66 20.11
C ASP A 74 7.77 -23.32 20.22
N ILE A 75 7.14 -22.23 19.78
CA ILE A 75 7.74 -20.88 19.78
C ILE A 75 8.23 -20.46 21.18
N GLY A 76 7.57 -20.92 22.25
CA GLY A 76 7.99 -20.65 23.64
C GLY A 76 9.21 -21.45 24.11
N GLN A 77 9.67 -22.43 23.34
CA GLN A 77 10.86 -23.24 23.60
C GLN A 77 12.03 -22.88 22.66
N ALA A 78 11.75 -22.18 21.56
CA ALA A 78 12.77 -21.69 20.65
C ALA A 78 13.68 -20.65 21.33
N LEU A 79 14.99 -20.81 21.19
CA LEU A 79 15.94 -19.77 21.60
C LEU A 79 15.79 -18.54 20.69
N PRO A 80 15.84 -17.31 21.23
CA PRO A 80 15.86 -16.11 20.42
C PRO A 80 17.12 -16.13 19.54
N VAL A 81 16.96 -15.74 18.26
CA VAL A 81 18.11 -15.57 17.37
C VAL A 81 18.87 -14.35 17.83
N ASP A 82 20.14 -14.54 18.20
CA ASP A 82 21.03 -13.43 18.50
C ASP A 82 21.31 -12.63 17.22
N THR A 83 20.91 -11.37 17.24
CA THR A 83 21.16 -10.39 16.18
C THR A 83 21.86 -9.15 16.71
N ASP A 84 22.41 -9.19 17.93
CA ASP A 84 23.18 -8.09 18.47
C ASP A 84 24.55 -8.04 17.80
N ILE A 85 24.99 -6.83 17.48
CA ILE A 85 26.17 -6.60 16.64
C ILE A 85 27.13 -5.67 17.37
N GLU A 86 28.29 -6.21 17.74
CA GLU A 86 29.43 -5.40 18.16
C GLU A 86 29.87 -4.50 16.99
N HIS A 87 29.71 -3.19 17.18
CA HIS A 87 29.89 -2.17 16.13
C HIS A 87 31.31 -2.17 15.52
N GLU A 88 32.32 -2.71 16.21
CA GLU A 88 33.68 -2.87 15.68
C GLU A 88 33.74 -3.80 14.45
N PHE A 89 32.83 -4.79 14.37
CA PHE A 89 32.81 -5.80 13.30
C PHE A 89 31.75 -5.54 12.20
N ASP A 90 30.92 -4.50 12.37
CA ASP A 90 29.89 -4.10 11.41
C ASP A 90 30.40 -3.11 10.35
N VAL A 91 29.98 -3.30 9.10
CA VAL A 91 30.21 -2.32 8.03
C VAL A 91 28.99 -1.42 7.93
N VAL A 92 29.03 -0.33 8.69
CA VAL A 92 27.92 0.63 8.79
C VAL A 92 27.85 1.54 7.57
N GLY A 93 26.66 1.61 6.96
CA GLY A 93 26.38 2.50 5.83
C GLY A 93 26.65 1.86 4.47
N ALA A 94 26.74 2.70 3.43
CA ALA A 94 26.86 2.27 2.05
C ALA A 94 27.95 3.07 1.34
N ARG A 95 28.67 2.42 0.43
CA ARG A 95 29.78 3.04 -0.28
C ARG A 95 29.28 3.94 -1.39
N LEU A 96 29.48 5.25 -1.23
CA LEU A 96 29.01 6.28 -2.17
C LEU A 96 29.40 6.01 -3.64
N SER A 97 30.62 5.52 -3.90
CA SER A 97 31.09 5.20 -5.26
C SER A 97 30.49 3.94 -5.88
N ARG A 98 29.64 3.21 -5.14
CA ARG A 98 28.93 2.00 -5.59
C ARG A 98 27.41 2.13 -5.55
N LEU A 99 26.88 3.18 -4.93
CA LEU A 99 25.46 3.44 -4.84
C LEU A 99 24.90 4.04 -6.14
N THR A 100 23.75 3.55 -6.57
CA THR A 100 22.87 4.26 -7.49
C THR A 100 21.96 5.24 -6.73
N GLN A 101 21.43 6.26 -7.41
CA GLN A 101 20.45 7.20 -6.84
C GLN A 101 19.24 6.48 -6.23
N SER A 102 18.73 5.42 -6.88
CA SER A 102 17.61 4.63 -6.37
C SER A 102 17.93 3.93 -5.05
N GLN A 103 19.14 3.39 -4.92
CA GLN A 103 19.61 2.75 -3.69
C GLN A 103 19.84 3.76 -2.56
N ALA A 104 20.48 4.90 -2.86
CA ALA A 104 20.66 5.99 -1.90
C ALA A 104 19.30 6.51 -1.38
N TYR A 105 18.32 6.69 -2.27
CA TYR A 105 16.97 7.09 -1.90
C TYR A 105 16.28 6.07 -0.97
N LYS A 106 16.37 4.77 -1.27
CA LYS A 106 15.85 3.70 -0.39
C LYS A 106 16.51 3.71 0.99
N LEU A 107 17.82 3.90 1.07
CA LEU A 107 18.56 3.98 2.35
C LEU A 107 18.18 5.21 3.17
N VAL A 108 17.87 6.34 2.51
CA VAL A 108 17.31 7.51 3.20
C VAL A 108 15.90 7.20 3.70
N LEU A 109 15.04 6.58 2.89
CA LEU A 109 13.69 6.18 3.32
C LEU A 109 13.72 5.23 4.53
N THR A 110 14.58 4.22 4.58
CA THR A 110 14.65 3.30 5.73
C THR A 110 15.13 3.96 7.03
N ARG A 111 15.80 5.12 6.93
CA ARG A 111 16.25 5.92 8.08
C ARG A 111 15.32 7.10 8.40
N THR A 112 14.34 7.39 7.54
CA THR A 112 13.43 8.52 7.71
C THR A 112 12.19 8.04 8.44
N GLU A 113 11.96 8.56 9.64
CA GLU A 113 10.72 8.31 10.38
C GLU A 113 9.52 8.83 9.56
N VAL A 114 8.68 7.91 9.07
CA VAL A 114 7.47 8.26 8.35
C VAL A 114 6.40 8.65 9.38
N LYS A 115 6.30 9.94 9.66
CA LYS A 115 5.27 10.48 10.56
C LYS A 115 3.88 10.14 10.02
N GLU A 116 3.18 9.27 10.73
CA GLU A 116 1.82 8.89 10.38
C GLU A 116 0.90 10.11 10.45
N ARG A 117 0.10 10.32 9.39
CA ARG A 117 -0.85 11.43 9.34
C ARG A 117 -2.20 10.95 9.84
N GLN A 118 -2.61 11.42 11.01
CA GLN A 118 -3.87 11.04 11.68
C GLN A 118 -5.08 11.09 10.73
N SER A 119 -5.17 12.07 9.82
CA SER A 119 -6.25 12.18 8.85
C SER A 119 -6.27 11.06 7.79
N ALA A 120 -5.09 10.56 7.39
CA ALA A 120 -4.97 9.39 6.52
C ALA A 120 -5.37 8.11 7.29
N ARG A 121 -4.90 7.95 8.54
CA ARG A 121 -5.29 6.83 9.42
C ARG A 121 -6.80 6.75 9.61
N ILE A 122 -7.47 7.88 9.88
CA ILE A 122 -8.94 7.94 10.00
C ILE A 122 -9.61 7.53 8.69
N THR A 123 -9.14 8.01 7.53
CA THR A 123 -9.71 7.64 6.23
C THR A 123 -9.58 6.14 5.96
N ILE A 124 -8.42 5.56 6.27
CA ILE A 124 -8.16 4.12 6.14
C ILE A 124 -9.06 3.30 7.06
N GLN A 125 -9.22 3.68 8.33
CA GLN A 125 -10.10 2.98 9.27
C GLN A 125 -11.56 3.00 8.81
N ARG A 126 -12.04 4.11 8.24
CA ARG A 126 -13.40 4.20 7.67
C ARG A 126 -13.57 3.31 6.45
N VAL A 127 -12.57 3.22 5.57
CA VAL A 127 -12.56 2.26 4.46
C VAL A 127 -12.57 0.82 4.98
N MET A 128 -11.72 0.47 5.95
CA MET A 128 -11.68 -0.88 6.53
C MET A 128 -13.03 -1.29 7.14
N ALA A 129 -13.68 -0.38 7.88
CA ALA A 129 -15.01 -0.61 8.45
C ALA A 129 -16.08 -0.87 7.37
N SER A 130 -16.15 -0.03 6.32
CA SER A 130 -17.10 -0.24 5.22
C SER A 130 -16.83 -1.52 4.42
N ILE A 131 -15.56 -1.91 4.26
CA ILE A 131 -15.20 -3.18 3.59
C ILE A 131 -15.53 -4.39 4.48
N LYS A 132 -15.38 -4.27 5.80
CA LYS A 132 -15.80 -5.29 6.77
C LYS A 132 -17.31 -5.53 6.73
N GLU A 133 -18.09 -4.46 6.68
CA GLU A 133 -19.55 -4.50 6.54
C GLU A 133 -19.99 -5.20 5.24
N VAL A 134 -19.40 -4.82 4.09
CA VAL A 134 -19.77 -5.38 2.78
C VAL A 134 -19.25 -6.81 2.56
N ASN A 135 -18.01 -7.11 2.92
CA ASN A 135 -17.40 -8.43 2.64
C ASN A 135 -17.61 -9.46 3.76
N GLY A 136 -18.03 -9.02 4.96
CA GLY A 136 -18.08 -9.79 6.21
C GLY A 136 -16.73 -9.97 6.91
N VAL A 137 -15.62 -9.49 6.31
CA VAL A 137 -14.25 -9.67 6.81
C VAL A 137 -13.46 -8.38 6.67
N GLU A 138 -12.77 -8.00 7.73
CA GLU A 138 -11.94 -6.79 7.77
C GLU A 138 -10.63 -6.99 6.97
N PRO A 139 -10.28 -6.09 6.04
CA PRO A 139 -9.07 -6.22 5.23
C PRO A 139 -7.83 -5.80 6.02
N ILE A 140 -6.68 -6.42 5.73
CA ILE A 140 -5.37 -5.91 6.17
C ILE A 140 -5.11 -4.58 5.45
N GLU A 141 -4.60 -3.54 6.14
CA GLU A 141 -4.39 -2.20 5.55
C GLU A 141 -3.56 -2.24 4.25
N ASP A 142 -2.48 -3.02 4.19
CA ASP A 142 -1.64 -3.14 2.98
C ASP A 142 -2.43 -3.64 1.74
N ARG A 143 -3.52 -4.39 1.96
CA ARG A 143 -4.42 -4.78 0.87
C ARG A 143 -5.11 -3.58 0.22
N ILE A 144 -5.36 -2.49 0.94
CA ILE A 144 -5.90 -1.25 0.35
C ILE A 144 -4.86 -0.65 -0.62
N TRP A 145 -3.62 -0.49 -0.15
CA TRP A 145 -2.53 0.10 -0.95
C TRP A 145 -2.13 -0.74 -2.17
N THR A 146 -2.23 -2.07 -2.07
CA THR A 146 -2.01 -2.97 -3.21
C THR A 146 -3.24 -3.07 -4.14
N ALA A 147 -4.47 -3.04 -3.62
CA ALA A 147 -5.68 -3.14 -4.44
C ALA A 147 -5.92 -1.90 -5.33
N ILE A 148 -5.61 -0.68 -4.87
CA ILE A 148 -5.67 0.52 -5.74
C ILE A 148 -4.68 0.45 -6.91
N ARG A 149 -3.71 -0.49 -6.92
CA ARG A 149 -2.77 -0.71 -8.01
C ARG A 149 -3.23 -1.78 -9.01
N HIS A 150 -4.45 -2.31 -8.88
CA HIS A 150 -4.98 -3.37 -9.73
C HIS A 150 -4.96 -3.02 -11.23
N LYS A 151 -4.74 -4.02 -12.09
CA LYS A 151 -4.60 -3.84 -13.55
C LYS A 151 -5.80 -3.19 -14.24
N ASP A 152 -7.00 -3.39 -13.69
CA ASP A 152 -8.26 -2.81 -14.21
C ASP A 152 -8.39 -1.31 -13.93
N ILE A 153 -7.53 -0.72 -13.09
CA ILE A 153 -7.59 0.69 -12.70
C ILE A 153 -6.57 1.49 -13.51
N SER A 154 -7.00 2.55 -14.19
CA SER A 154 -6.12 3.41 -14.99
C SER A 154 -5.15 4.21 -14.12
N LYS A 155 -3.92 4.48 -14.62
CA LYS A 155 -2.87 5.19 -13.84
C LYS A 155 -3.34 6.51 -13.18
N PRO A 156 -4.13 7.39 -13.86
CA PRO A 156 -4.66 8.59 -13.22
C PRO A 156 -5.52 8.29 -11.99
N ILE A 157 -6.40 7.29 -12.06
CA ILE A 157 -7.28 6.88 -10.96
C ILE A 157 -6.46 6.35 -9.78
N ARG A 158 -5.41 5.57 -10.03
CA ARG A 158 -4.51 5.09 -8.95
C ARG A 158 -3.91 6.26 -8.18
N GLY A 159 -3.49 7.31 -8.90
CA GLY A 159 -2.95 8.54 -8.32
C GLY A 159 -4.00 9.34 -7.55
N PHE A 160 -5.23 9.42 -8.07
CA PHE A 160 -6.37 10.03 -7.39
C PHE A 160 -6.71 9.28 -6.09
N LEU A 161 -6.93 7.96 -6.15
CA LEU A 161 -7.30 7.13 -4.99
C LEU A 161 -6.23 7.19 -3.90
N TRP A 162 -4.95 7.08 -4.28
CA TRP A 162 -3.85 7.22 -3.33
C TRP A 162 -3.90 8.58 -2.62
N LYS A 163 -4.09 9.68 -3.36
CA LYS A 163 -4.17 11.04 -2.77
C LYS A 163 -5.41 11.24 -1.89
N ALA A 164 -6.54 10.61 -2.23
CA ALA A 164 -7.80 10.68 -1.49
C ALA A 164 -7.71 9.91 -0.16
N LEU A 165 -7.27 8.65 -0.20
CA LEU A 165 -7.01 7.83 1.00
C LEU A 165 -6.01 8.48 1.95
N GLN A 166 -4.98 9.13 1.38
CA GLN A 166 -3.95 9.86 2.12
C GLN A 166 -4.39 11.28 2.55
N ASN A 167 -5.62 11.70 2.27
CA ASN A 167 -6.17 13.04 2.48
C ASN A 167 -5.17 14.17 2.15
N THR A 168 -4.70 14.21 0.90
CA THR A 168 -3.65 15.16 0.41
C THR A 168 -4.17 16.23 -0.55
N PHE A 169 -5.47 16.27 -0.82
CA PHE A 169 -6.06 17.24 -1.74
C PHE A 169 -6.23 18.61 -1.09
N LYS A 170 -6.03 19.66 -1.91
CA LYS A 170 -6.20 21.07 -1.52
C LYS A 170 -7.68 21.46 -1.62
N ILE A 171 -8.46 21.08 -0.61
CA ILE A 171 -9.92 21.27 -0.52
C ILE A 171 -10.32 21.69 0.90
N GLY A 172 -11.54 22.20 1.05
CA GLY A 172 -12.09 22.57 2.36
C GLY A 172 -11.19 23.55 3.12
N SER A 173 -10.95 23.23 4.38
CA SER A 173 -10.14 24.03 5.30
C SER A 173 -8.71 24.28 4.85
N PHE A 174 -8.15 23.55 3.87
CA PHE A 174 -6.87 23.92 3.26
C PHE A 174 -6.85 25.38 2.77
N TRP A 175 -7.97 25.88 2.24
CA TRP A 175 -8.06 27.23 1.70
C TRP A 175 -8.18 28.31 2.78
N GLU A 176 -8.81 28.00 3.92
CA GLU A 176 -8.91 28.90 5.09
C GLU A 176 -7.51 29.27 5.61
N HIS A 177 -6.59 28.30 5.68
CA HIS A 177 -5.21 28.50 6.12
C HIS A 177 -4.37 29.40 5.18
N LEU A 178 -4.81 29.64 3.94
CA LEU A 178 -4.11 30.54 2.99
C LEU A 178 -4.55 32.01 3.09
N GLY A 179 -5.62 32.29 3.84
CA GLY A 179 -6.11 33.64 4.12
C GLY A 179 -7.58 33.86 3.73
N PRO A 180 -8.24 34.90 4.29
CA PRO A 180 -9.68 35.12 4.14
C PRO A 180 -10.16 35.23 2.69
N GLN A 181 -9.34 35.79 1.81
CA GLN A 181 -9.61 35.96 0.38
C GLN A 181 -9.75 34.63 -0.40
N TYR A 182 -9.37 33.50 0.20
CA TYR A 182 -9.54 32.16 -0.37
C TYR A 182 -10.58 31.31 0.34
N ALA A 183 -11.16 31.76 1.45
CA ALA A 183 -12.10 30.96 2.26
C ALA A 183 -13.30 30.45 1.46
N THR A 184 -13.82 31.26 0.54
CA THR A 184 -14.93 30.89 -0.38
C THR A 184 -14.60 29.70 -1.31
N ARG A 185 -13.32 29.40 -1.53
CA ARG A 185 -12.86 28.19 -2.26
C ARG A 185 -12.82 26.93 -1.39
N GLY A 186 -12.96 27.08 -0.08
CA GLY A 186 -13.14 26.00 0.87
C GLY A 186 -14.59 25.50 0.96
N GLU A 187 -15.58 26.32 0.60
CA GLU A 187 -17.01 26.00 0.75
C GLU A 187 -17.66 25.53 -0.55
N CYS A 188 -18.56 24.56 -0.48
CA CYS A 188 -19.38 24.13 -1.62
C CYS A 188 -20.34 25.25 -2.03
N PRO A 189 -20.36 25.68 -3.32
CA PRO A 189 -21.18 26.82 -3.75
C PRO A 189 -22.69 26.57 -3.62
N TYR A 190 -23.12 25.31 -3.70
CA TYR A 190 -24.51 24.90 -3.53
C TYR A 190 -24.86 24.64 -2.07
N CYS A 191 -24.16 23.68 -1.43
CA CYS A 191 -24.50 23.21 -0.08
C CYS A 191 -24.09 24.15 1.06
N LYS A 192 -23.23 25.15 0.81
CA LYS A 192 -22.72 26.11 1.83
C LYS A 192 -22.07 25.44 3.06
N VAL A 193 -21.40 24.30 2.83
CA VAL A 193 -20.59 23.58 3.83
C VAL A 193 -19.15 23.45 3.37
N THR A 194 -18.22 23.25 4.31
CA THR A 194 -16.80 22.99 4.03
C THR A 194 -16.66 21.76 3.12
N GLU A 195 -16.01 21.94 1.97
CA GLU A 195 -15.93 20.95 0.91
C GLU A 195 -14.86 19.88 1.22
N THR A 196 -15.27 18.79 1.88
CA THR A 196 -14.44 17.61 2.11
C THR A 196 -14.45 16.66 0.90
N MET A 197 -13.54 15.68 0.86
CA MET A 197 -13.56 14.64 -0.19
C MET A 197 -14.81 13.77 -0.09
N GLU A 198 -15.27 13.50 1.14
CA GLU A 198 -16.55 12.85 1.40
C GLU A 198 -17.72 13.66 0.84
N HIS A 199 -17.76 14.97 1.13
CA HIS A 199 -18.78 15.84 0.58
C HIS A 199 -18.80 15.79 -0.95
N ILE A 200 -17.65 15.97 -1.62
CA ILE A 200 -17.55 15.94 -3.08
C ILE A 200 -18.09 14.62 -3.66
N LEU A 201 -17.76 13.48 -3.06
CA LEU A 201 -18.09 12.17 -3.60
C LEU A 201 -19.49 11.68 -3.21
N VAL A 202 -19.98 12.00 -2.01
CA VAL A 202 -21.10 11.30 -1.35
C VAL A 202 -22.21 12.23 -0.85
N ASP A 203 -21.92 13.49 -0.48
CA ASP A 203 -22.94 14.39 0.11
C ASP A 203 -23.35 15.62 -0.74
N CYS A 204 -22.54 16.01 -1.74
CA CYS A 204 -22.51 17.27 -2.51
C CYS A 204 -23.82 17.90 -3.03
N LEU A 205 -24.93 17.15 -3.12
CA LEU A 205 -26.23 17.45 -3.74
C LEU A 205 -26.24 17.89 -5.22
N ILE A 206 -25.22 18.61 -5.71
CA ILE A 206 -25.13 19.15 -7.08
C ILE A 206 -25.39 18.07 -8.14
N GLU A 207 -26.27 18.39 -9.10
CA GLU A 207 -26.92 17.41 -9.99
C GLU A 207 -25.94 16.46 -10.68
N GLY A 208 -24.86 16.97 -11.29
CA GLY A 208 -23.89 16.14 -12.01
C GLY A 208 -23.29 14.99 -11.18
N ARG A 209 -23.21 15.11 -9.85
CA ARG A 209 -22.83 13.99 -8.98
C ARG A 209 -23.96 12.95 -8.85
N ASN A 210 -25.20 13.40 -8.69
CA ASN A 210 -26.38 12.51 -8.63
C ASN A 210 -26.54 11.74 -9.92
N THR A 211 -26.44 12.44 -11.05
CA THR A 211 -26.54 11.86 -12.39
C THR A 211 -25.50 10.76 -12.59
N LEU A 212 -24.25 10.97 -12.20
CA LEU A 212 -23.21 9.94 -12.24
C LEU A 212 -23.50 8.73 -11.35
N TRP A 213 -23.95 8.93 -10.11
CA TRP A 213 -24.31 7.80 -9.25
C TRP A 213 -25.53 7.03 -9.79
N GLN A 214 -26.55 7.73 -10.27
CA GLN A 214 -27.74 7.12 -10.86
C GLN A 214 -27.39 6.34 -12.14
N MET A 215 -26.53 6.88 -13.02
CA MET A 215 -26.04 6.16 -14.20
C MET A 215 -25.26 4.91 -13.80
N THR A 216 -24.46 4.99 -12.73
CA THR A 216 -23.66 3.86 -12.22
C THR A 216 -24.55 2.76 -11.65
N GLN A 217 -25.55 3.13 -10.84
CA GLN A 217 -26.57 2.23 -10.31
C GLN A 217 -27.37 1.59 -11.46
N ASN A 218 -27.89 2.37 -12.40
CA ASN A 218 -28.63 1.88 -13.57
C ASN A 218 -27.80 0.90 -14.43
N LEU A 219 -26.48 1.09 -14.52
CA LEU A 219 -25.57 0.15 -15.20
C LEU A 219 -25.29 -1.11 -14.39
N TRP A 220 -25.26 -1.00 -13.05
CA TRP A 220 -25.08 -2.12 -12.14
C TRP A 220 -26.30 -3.03 -12.06
N GLU A 221 -27.49 -2.46 -11.90
CA GLU A 221 -28.77 -3.17 -11.77
C GLU A 221 -29.08 -4.05 -12.99
N ARG A 222 -28.57 -3.70 -14.18
CA ARG A 222 -28.58 -4.56 -15.39
C ARG A 222 -27.86 -5.91 -15.20
N LYS A 223 -27.17 -6.15 -14.09
CA LYS A 223 -26.60 -7.45 -13.70
C LYS A 223 -27.50 -8.27 -12.77
N GLY A 224 -28.66 -7.75 -12.36
CA GLY A 224 -29.57 -8.43 -11.44
C GLY A 224 -28.94 -8.69 -10.06
N LYS A 225 -28.16 -7.73 -9.57
CA LYS A 225 -27.51 -7.78 -8.26
C LYS A 225 -27.85 -6.53 -7.47
N GLU A 226 -27.90 -6.69 -6.15
CA GLU A 226 -28.13 -5.62 -5.19
C GLU A 226 -27.11 -4.49 -5.36
N TRP A 227 -27.61 -3.25 -5.34
CA TRP A 227 -26.78 -2.04 -5.37
C TRP A 227 -26.20 -1.80 -3.98
N ILE A 228 -24.90 -1.52 -3.91
CA ILE A 228 -24.20 -1.19 -2.67
C ILE A 228 -23.98 0.32 -2.67
N GLU A 229 -24.70 1.02 -1.81
CA GLU A 229 -24.70 2.48 -1.77
C GLU A 229 -23.29 3.06 -1.53
N PRO A 230 -22.94 4.17 -2.21
CA PRO A 230 -21.58 4.68 -2.26
C PRO A 230 -21.24 5.53 -1.01
N THR A 231 -21.22 4.92 0.18
CA THR A 231 -20.65 5.56 1.37
C THR A 231 -19.19 5.95 1.14
N TYR A 232 -18.63 6.90 1.89
CA TYR A 232 -17.25 7.36 1.67
C TYR A 232 -16.21 6.22 1.72
N GLY A 233 -16.40 5.27 2.63
CA GLY A 233 -15.55 4.08 2.73
C GLY A 233 -15.75 3.09 1.57
N VAL A 234 -16.99 2.90 1.09
CA VAL A 234 -17.29 2.10 -0.12
C VAL A 234 -16.68 2.75 -1.37
N ALA A 235 -16.86 4.06 -1.56
CA ALA A 235 -16.39 4.80 -2.73
C ALA A 235 -14.85 4.73 -2.90
N LEU A 236 -14.09 4.91 -1.81
CA LEU A 236 -12.62 4.77 -1.85
C LEU A 236 -12.14 3.31 -1.75
N GLY A 237 -12.95 2.44 -1.13
CA GLY A 237 -12.64 1.03 -0.87
C GLY A 237 -13.03 0.04 -1.98
N ALA A 238 -13.83 0.45 -2.98
CA ALA A 238 -14.46 -0.42 -3.98
C ALA A 238 -13.52 -1.41 -4.72
N THR A 239 -12.22 -1.16 -4.69
CA THR A 239 -11.19 -2.09 -5.21
C THR A 239 -11.14 -3.44 -4.47
N LEU A 240 -11.52 -3.44 -3.18
CA LEU A 240 -11.54 -4.60 -2.28
C LEU A 240 -12.93 -5.26 -2.13
N ILE A 241 -14.00 -4.63 -2.60
CA ILE A 241 -15.37 -5.20 -2.50
C ILE A 241 -15.45 -6.49 -3.31
N GLN A 242 -16.00 -7.54 -2.69
CA GLN A 242 -16.18 -8.86 -3.28
C GLN A 242 -17.67 -9.16 -3.42
N ILE A 243 -18.14 -9.11 -4.66
CA ILE A 243 -19.54 -9.40 -4.98
C ILE A 243 -19.72 -10.92 -4.97
N ARG A 244 -20.66 -11.41 -4.17
CA ARG A 244 -20.95 -12.85 -4.06
C ARG A 244 -22.05 -13.29 -5.04
N ASN A 245 -22.15 -14.60 -5.25
CA ASN A 245 -23.26 -15.25 -5.93
C ASN A 245 -24.23 -15.91 -4.91
N SER A 246 -25.28 -16.56 -5.40
CA SER A 246 -26.27 -17.27 -4.56
C SER A 246 -25.73 -18.48 -3.78
N LYS A 247 -24.49 -18.89 -4.05
CA LYS A 247 -23.76 -19.94 -3.32
C LYS A 247 -22.69 -19.37 -2.36
N SER A 248 -22.69 -18.05 -2.16
CA SER A 248 -21.69 -17.30 -1.38
C SER A 248 -20.26 -17.27 -1.98
N ASP A 249 -20.02 -17.87 -3.14
CA ASP A 249 -18.75 -17.76 -3.86
C ASP A 249 -18.54 -16.35 -4.42
N VAL A 250 -17.28 -15.95 -4.59
CA VAL A 250 -16.93 -14.65 -5.20
C VAL A 250 -17.19 -14.68 -6.71
N ASP A 251 -18.17 -13.88 -7.14
CA ASP A 251 -18.46 -13.60 -8.53
C ASP A 251 -17.37 -12.69 -9.12
N ARG A 252 -16.37 -13.31 -9.74
CA ARG A 252 -15.21 -12.60 -10.33
C ARG A 252 -15.62 -11.60 -11.41
N GLY A 253 -16.68 -11.87 -12.17
CA GLY A 253 -17.15 -11.02 -13.26
C GLY A 253 -17.81 -9.76 -12.71
N ALA A 254 -18.76 -9.92 -11.79
CA ALA A 254 -19.45 -8.82 -11.15
C ALA A 254 -18.50 -7.99 -10.25
N THR A 255 -17.62 -8.64 -9.49
CA THR A 255 -16.56 -7.98 -8.69
C THR A 255 -15.67 -7.09 -9.56
N ARG A 256 -15.26 -7.57 -10.74
CA ARG A 256 -14.45 -6.78 -11.68
C ARG A 256 -15.24 -5.59 -12.24
N LEU A 257 -16.50 -5.78 -12.61
CA LEU A 257 -17.35 -4.70 -13.13
C LEU A 257 -17.60 -3.63 -12.06
N TYR A 258 -17.98 -4.02 -10.85
CA TYR A 258 -18.23 -3.11 -9.72
C TYR A 258 -17.00 -2.24 -9.45
N ARG A 259 -15.81 -2.87 -9.36
CA ARG A 259 -14.53 -2.17 -9.20
C ARG A 259 -14.29 -1.11 -10.28
N ILE A 260 -14.53 -1.43 -11.55
CA ILE A 260 -14.34 -0.49 -12.66
C ILE A 260 -15.35 0.65 -12.57
N LEU A 261 -16.64 0.33 -12.46
CA LEU A 261 -17.72 1.31 -12.37
C LEU A 261 -17.49 2.31 -11.23
N MET A 262 -17.27 1.83 -10.01
CA MET A 262 -17.06 2.68 -8.84
C MET A 262 -15.81 3.56 -8.98
N THR A 263 -14.69 3.00 -9.43
CA THR A 263 -13.43 3.77 -9.48
C THR A 263 -13.38 4.78 -10.64
N GLU A 264 -14.03 4.51 -11.77
CA GLU A 264 -14.23 5.50 -12.84
C GLU A 264 -15.20 6.61 -12.39
N THR A 265 -16.33 6.26 -11.77
CA THR A 265 -17.37 7.20 -11.31
C THR A 265 -16.83 8.18 -10.28
N VAL A 266 -16.16 7.68 -9.24
CA VAL A 266 -15.54 8.50 -8.19
C VAL A 266 -14.51 9.47 -8.78
N HIS A 267 -13.73 9.03 -9.76
CA HIS A 267 -12.75 9.89 -10.45
C HIS A 267 -13.40 10.88 -11.42
N LEU A 268 -14.54 10.53 -12.03
CA LEU A 268 -15.29 11.41 -12.92
C LEU A 268 -16.00 12.53 -12.14
N ILE A 269 -16.63 12.22 -11.00
CA ILE A 269 -17.17 13.20 -10.03
C ILE A 269 -16.07 14.21 -9.65
N TRP A 270 -14.88 13.71 -9.28
CA TRP A 270 -13.73 14.57 -8.95
C TRP A 270 -13.30 15.46 -10.13
N LYS A 271 -13.21 14.91 -11.34
CA LYS A 271 -12.82 15.67 -12.55
C LYS A 271 -13.83 16.78 -12.88
N ILE A 272 -15.12 16.49 -12.87
CA ILE A 272 -16.19 17.47 -13.10
C ILE A 272 -16.15 18.59 -12.05
N ARG A 273 -16.04 18.24 -10.76
CA ARG A 273 -15.84 19.23 -9.68
C ARG A 273 -14.58 20.08 -9.90
N CYS A 274 -13.47 19.48 -10.34
CA CYS A 274 -12.24 20.22 -10.63
C CYS A 274 -12.38 21.17 -11.83
N GLN A 275 -13.02 20.73 -12.91
CA GLN A 275 -13.29 21.56 -14.07
C GLN A 275 -14.21 22.74 -13.70
N ARG A 276 -15.28 22.49 -12.95
CA ARG A 276 -16.18 23.53 -12.43
C ARG A 276 -15.41 24.57 -11.59
N ARG A 277 -14.66 24.13 -10.57
CA ARG A 277 -13.94 25.00 -9.61
C ARG A 277 -12.71 25.73 -10.18
N MET A 278 -12.18 25.30 -11.33
CA MET A 278 -10.90 25.82 -11.87
C MET A 278 -10.97 26.38 -13.31
N GLN A 279 -11.99 26.02 -14.10
CA GLN A 279 -12.10 26.38 -15.52
C GLN A 279 -13.44 27.03 -15.90
N ARG A 280 -14.47 26.91 -15.06
CA ARG A 280 -15.78 27.55 -15.24
C ARG A 280 -16.05 28.55 -14.10
N ASP A 281 -17.13 29.32 -14.20
CA ASP A 281 -17.54 30.21 -13.12
C ASP A 281 -18.35 29.42 -12.08
N ASP A 282 -17.67 28.99 -11.02
CA ASP A 282 -18.27 28.23 -9.92
C ASP A 282 -19.36 29.00 -9.16
N THR A 283 -19.50 30.31 -9.39
CA THR A 283 -20.57 31.14 -8.79
C THR A 283 -21.88 31.13 -9.59
N ASP A 284 -21.85 30.76 -10.88
CA ASP A 284 -23.02 30.69 -11.75
C ASP A 284 -23.39 29.22 -12.07
N PRO A 285 -24.52 28.72 -11.52
CA PRO A 285 -25.01 27.37 -11.79
C PRO A 285 -25.27 27.05 -13.26
N THR A 286 -25.53 28.05 -14.11
CA THR A 286 -25.76 27.83 -15.55
C THR A 286 -24.50 27.41 -16.30
N THR A 287 -23.33 27.65 -15.72
CA THR A 287 -22.04 27.20 -16.28
C THR A 287 -21.68 25.79 -15.83
N TRP A 288 -22.39 25.19 -14.88
CA TRP A 288 -22.06 23.85 -14.39
C TRP A 288 -22.36 22.79 -15.45
N HIS A 289 -21.76 21.60 -15.32
CA HIS A 289 -21.98 20.52 -16.28
C HIS A 289 -23.45 20.12 -16.34
N THR A 290 -24.03 20.19 -17.54
CA THR A 290 -25.42 19.76 -17.78
C THR A 290 -25.52 18.24 -17.74
N ASN A 291 -26.74 17.71 -17.61
CA ASN A 291 -26.97 16.25 -17.67
C ASN A 291 -26.66 15.62 -19.05
N GLU A 292 -26.33 16.42 -20.07
CA GLU A 292 -25.82 15.95 -21.37
C GLU A 292 -24.28 15.97 -21.46
N GLU A 293 -23.60 16.77 -20.62
CA GLU A 293 -22.13 16.83 -20.53
C GLU A 293 -21.52 15.79 -19.57
N VAL A 294 -22.36 15.07 -18.82
CA VAL A 294 -22.02 14.16 -17.70
C VAL A 294 -22.10 12.69 -18.10
#